data_AF-A1SE18-F1
#
_entry.id   AF-A1SE18-F1
#
_cell.length_a   1.000
_cell.length_b   1.000
_cell.length_c   1.000
_cell.angle_alpha   90.00
_cell.angle_beta   90.00
_cell.angle_gamma   90.00
#
_symmetry.space_group_name_H-M   'P 1'
#
loop_
_entity.id
_entity.type
_entity.pdbx_description
1 polymer ?
#
loop_
_entity_poly.entity_id
_entity_poly.type
_entity_poly.pdbx_seq_one_letter_code
_entity_poly.pdbx_strand_id
1 'polypeptide(L)'
;MADVDTALFLVALAVAVLAGVVVAGRIGVPAPLLLVVAGVAASFLPFLPEVHLEPDVVLFGLLPPLLYSAAITSSLVDFNANRRPILLLSVGLVVFTTLGVGVLVHELVPGLSWPVAFALGAVVAPPDAVAATSIGRHIGLPRRVVTILEGESLFNDATALVSLQTALGATLVGVELWRVGLDFVVAAGGGVLIGVVVFLVVGAMRRRLSDPMLDVAMSFVIPFTAFLAAEEVHASGVVAVVTAGLLLGHRAPVLQTAQSRIAERINWRTIAFLLENTVFALIGLQARWLFDDLGESTLSPARIIAVSAATLVAVIVLRLVWVFLSRSLLVRPRVDPATGQVPPWSFTLLLGWSGMRGVVTLAAAFLIPPDTRHREVLLVVAFAVVAGTLLVQGLSLPWLTRRLHVPAPDPLDDALARATLLQQASKAAVEELERQEYDDQAGVGDLIRQRLDQRNFAAWERLGTTADQESPAAVYYRIRMAMIAAERRRILEIRRSGTVASEVIAEVLSMLDVEESMLDNAHQERDEAEDYARRRWTLGETCDDLGRYPVVDAEPATYCQACLDEGTRWVALRRCLECGNLACCDSSPRQHATAHFRETQHPVMQSAEPGEDWRWCYLHHLTA
;
A
#
# COMPACT_ATOMS: atom_id res chain seq x y z
N MET A 1 -33.35 -15.37 20.46
CA MET A 1 -32.14 -16.13 20.90
C MET A 1 -30.88 -15.30 20.64
N ALA A 2 -30.89 -14.00 20.95
CA ALA A 2 -30.23 -13.08 20.01
C ALA A 2 -28.87 -12.53 20.46
N ASP A 3 -28.74 -11.92 21.65
CA ASP A 3 -27.61 -10.99 21.83
C ASP A 3 -26.32 -11.66 22.33
N VAL A 4 -26.40 -12.61 23.26
CA VAL A 4 -25.21 -13.28 23.83
C VAL A 4 -24.56 -14.23 22.83
N ASP A 5 -25.37 -15.00 22.10
CA ASP A 5 -24.87 -15.93 21.08
C ASP A 5 -24.26 -15.17 19.89
N THR A 6 -24.85 -14.04 19.50
CA THR A 6 -24.27 -13.14 18.48
C THR A 6 -22.95 -12.54 18.96
N ALA A 7 -22.88 -12.05 20.20
CA ALA A 7 -21.64 -11.53 20.78
C ALA A 7 -20.54 -12.60 20.83
N LEU A 8 -20.89 -13.82 21.25
CA LEU A 8 -19.95 -14.94 21.29
C LEU A 8 -19.47 -15.33 19.88
N PHE A 9 -20.36 -15.32 18.89
CA PHE A 9 -20.01 -15.53 17.49
C PHE A 9 -19.05 -14.45 16.97
N LEU A 10 -19.32 -13.16 17.22
CA LEU A 10 -18.45 -12.07 16.79
C LEU A 10 -17.06 -12.14 17.43
N VAL A 11 -16.97 -12.49 18.72
CA VAL A 11 -15.70 -12.72 19.40
C VAL A 11 -14.97 -13.92 18.80
N ALA A 12 -15.66 -15.04 18.58
CA ALA A 12 -15.08 -16.23 17.97
C ALA A 12 -14.57 -15.94 16.54
N LEU A 13 -15.32 -15.16 15.76
CA LEU A 13 -14.93 -14.70 14.43
C LEU A 13 -13.66 -13.84 14.50
N ALA A 14 -13.61 -12.85 15.40
CA ALA A 14 -12.43 -12.01 15.58
C ALA A 14 -11.19 -12.84 15.97
N VAL A 15 -11.33 -13.79 16.90
CA VAL A 15 -10.25 -14.70 17.29
C VAL A 15 -9.82 -15.59 16.12
N ALA A 16 -10.77 -16.15 15.37
CA ALA A 16 -10.48 -16.98 14.20
C ALA A 16 -9.76 -16.20 13.09
N VAL A 17 -10.15 -14.94 12.86
CA VAL A 17 -9.49 -14.02 11.92
C VAL A 17 -8.05 -13.77 12.35
N LEU A 18 -7.82 -13.40 13.62
CA LEU A 18 -6.48 -13.16 14.15
C LEU A 18 -5.60 -14.41 14.07
N ALA A 19 -6.14 -15.57 14.46
CA ALA A 19 -5.44 -16.85 14.34
C ALA A 19 -5.12 -17.19 12.87
N GLY A 20 -6.08 -16.96 11.96
CA GLY A 20 -5.91 -17.16 10.53
C GLY A 20 -4.79 -16.29 9.95
N VAL A 21 -4.73 -15.01 10.31
CA VAL A 21 -3.62 -14.13 9.88
C VAL A 21 -2.27 -14.62 10.39
N VAL A 22 -2.18 -15.03 11.66
CA VAL A 22 -0.93 -15.57 12.24
C VAL A 22 -0.50 -16.84 11.51
N VAL A 23 -1.43 -17.75 11.22
CA VAL A 23 -1.15 -18.98 10.46
C VAL A 23 -0.70 -18.64 9.04
N ALA A 24 -1.39 -17.72 8.36
CA ALA A 24 -1.06 -17.25 7.02
C ALA A 24 0.38 -16.72 6.93
N GLY A 25 0.78 -15.89 7.90
CA GLY A 25 2.14 -15.38 8.01
C GLY A 25 3.19 -16.48 8.21
N ARG A 26 2.88 -17.54 8.98
CA ARG A 26 3.80 -18.67 9.18
C ARG A 26 3.99 -19.55 7.95
N ILE A 27 2.94 -19.72 7.15
CA ILE A 27 2.99 -20.55 5.93
C ILE A 27 3.38 -19.76 4.67
N GLY A 28 3.56 -18.43 4.78
CA GLY A 28 3.94 -17.57 3.67
C GLY A 28 2.84 -17.37 2.63
N VAL A 29 1.57 -17.43 3.03
CA VAL A 29 0.40 -17.23 2.15
C VAL A 29 -0.32 -15.94 2.55
N PRO A 30 -0.88 -15.17 1.59
CA PRO A 30 -1.68 -13.98 1.93
C PRO A 30 -2.89 -14.32 2.79
N ALA A 31 -3.08 -13.59 3.90
CA ALA A 31 -4.16 -13.82 4.85
C ALA A 31 -5.58 -13.80 4.23
N PRO A 32 -5.93 -12.85 3.33
CA PRO A 32 -7.23 -12.87 2.65
C PRO A 32 -7.56 -14.22 2.00
N LEU A 33 -6.55 -14.86 1.41
CA LEU A 33 -6.70 -16.12 0.71
C LEU A 33 -7.02 -17.27 1.67
N LEU A 34 -6.24 -17.35 2.76
CA LEU A 34 -6.43 -18.38 3.77
C LEU A 34 -7.79 -18.21 4.48
N LEU A 35 -8.20 -16.97 4.76
CA LEU A 35 -9.45 -16.67 5.46
C LEU A 35 -10.68 -17.02 4.61
N VAL A 36 -10.67 -16.76 3.30
CA VAL A 36 -11.75 -17.21 2.42
C VAL A 36 -11.84 -18.73 2.41
N VAL A 37 -10.73 -19.45 2.21
CA VAL A 37 -10.73 -20.92 2.19
C VAL A 37 -11.17 -21.51 3.53
N ALA A 38 -10.66 -20.97 4.63
CA ALA A 38 -11.02 -21.38 5.98
C ALA A 38 -12.51 -21.08 6.27
N GLY A 39 -13.02 -19.93 5.85
CA GLY A 39 -14.42 -19.57 5.96
C GLY A 39 -15.33 -20.51 5.16
N VAL A 40 -14.95 -20.85 3.92
CA VAL A 40 -15.68 -21.84 3.10
C VAL A 40 -15.72 -23.19 3.82
N ALA A 41 -14.58 -23.69 4.28
CA ALA A 41 -14.52 -24.96 5.01
C ALA A 41 -15.35 -24.91 6.31
N ALA A 42 -15.28 -23.80 7.04
CA ALA A 42 -16.05 -23.59 8.26
C ALA A 42 -17.56 -23.51 7.99
N SER A 43 -18.01 -22.95 6.87
CA SER A 43 -19.44 -22.84 6.53
C SER A 43 -20.16 -24.19 6.53
N PHE A 44 -19.47 -25.29 6.22
CA PHE A 44 -20.02 -26.64 6.23
C PHE A 44 -20.07 -27.31 7.62
N LEU A 45 -19.58 -26.66 8.66
CA LEU A 45 -19.63 -27.18 10.03
C LEU A 45 -21.05 -27.00 10.61
N PRO A 46 -21.69 -28.07 11.11
CA PRO A 46 -23.11 -28.04 11.49
C PRO A 46 -23.42 -27.24 12.76
N PHE A 47 -22.39 -26.86 13.53
CA PHE A 47 -22.54 -26.12 14.78
C PHE A 47 -22.32 -24.61 14.61
N LEU A 48 -21.92 -24.14 13.43
CA LEU A 48 -21.79 -22.72 13.15
C LEU A 48 -23.13 -22.17 12.64
N PRO A 49 -23.54 -20.95 13.07
CA PRO A 49 -24.74 -20.32 12.58
C PRO A 49 -24.58 -19.93 11.11
N GLU A 50 -25.69 -19.94 10.37
CA GLU A 50 -25.74 -19.39 9.02
C GLU A 50 -25.58 -17.86 9.09
N VAL A 51 -24.60 -17.34 8.36
CA VAL A 51 -24.28 -15.92 8.35
C VAL A 51 -24.85 -15.29 7.09
N HIS A 52 -25.86 -14.45 7.26
CA HIS A 52 -26.39 -13.60 6.18
C HIS A 52 -25.82 -12.19 6.33
N LEU A 53 -25.02 -11.76 5.36
CA LEU A 53 -24.51 -10.40 5.29
C LEU A 53 -25.57 -9.51 4.63
N GLU A 54 -26.20 -8.66 5.42
CA GLU A 54 -27.13 -7.68 4.89
C GLU A 54 -26.39 -6.62 4.06
N PRO A 55 -26.95 -6.19 2.91
CA PRO A 55 -26.35 -5.15 2.06
C PRO A 55 -26.03 -3.87 2.84
N ASP A 56 -26.92 -3.48 3.75
CA ASP A 56 -26.83 -2.24 4.52
C ASP A 56 -25.62 -2.26 5.47
N VAL A 57 -25.31 -3.41 6.08
CA VAL A 57 -24.13 -3.56 6.93
C VAL A 57 -22.85 -3.35 6.13
N VAL A 58 -22.80 -3.83 4.87
CA VAL A 58 -21.63 -3.62 4.03
C VAL A 58 -21.54 -2.18 3.53
N LEU A 59 -22.63 -1.65 2.99
CA LEU A 59 -22.66 -0.33 2.34
C LEU A 59 -22.50 0.81 3.35
N PHE A 60 -23.16 0.73 4.51
CA PHE A 60 -23.13 1.79 5.51
C PHE A 60 -22.14 1.51 6.64
N GLY A 61 -21.86 0.23 6.94
CA GLY A 61 -20.97 -0.15 8.05
C GLY A 61 -19.52 -0.35 7.64
N LEU A 62 -19.26 -1.16 6.60
CA LEU A 62 -17.90 -1.61 6.25
C LEU A 62 -17.22 -0.70 5.22
N LEU A 63 -17.96 -0.26 4.22
CA LEU A 63 -17.40 0.42 3.05
C LEU A 63 -16.87 1.84 3.36
N PRO A 64 -17.59 2.72 4.10
CA PRO A 64 -17.08 4.05 4.44
C PRO A 64 -15.74 4.05 5.18
N PRO A 65 -15.53 3.26 6.27
CA PRO A 65 -14.24 3.24 6.96
C PRO A 65 -13.13 2.64 6.10
N LEU A 66 -13.39 1.61 5.29
CA LEU A 66 -12.39 1.02 4.39
C LEU A 66 -11.91 2.04 3.34
N LEU A 67 -12.85 2.71 2.67
CA LEU A 67 -12.54 3.76 1.69
C LEU A 67 -11.78 4.93 2.31
N TYR A 68 -12.18 5.36 3.51
CA TYR A 68 -11.49 6.45 4.20
C TYR A 68 -10.08 6.04 4.59
N SER A 69 -9.88 4.82 5.12
CA SER A 69 -8.54 4.32 5.48
C SER A 69 -7.58 4.25 4.28
N ALA A 70 -8.08 3.83 3.11
CA ALA A 70 -7.34 3.86 1.86
C ALA A 70 -7.06 5.29 1.39
N ALA A 71 -8.05 6.19 1.48
CA ALA A 71 -7.93 7.57 1.01
C ALA A 71 -6.96 8.41 1.86
N ILE A 72 -6.98 8.29 3.20
CA ILE A 72 -6.09 9.09 4.08
C ILE A 72 -4.61 8.71 3.98
N THR A 73 -4.33 7.48 3.55
CA THR A 73 -2.96 6.99 3.35
C THR A 73 -2.47 7.16 1.91
N SER A 74 -3.38 7.47 0.98
CA SER A 74 -3.06 7.69 -0.43
C SER A 74 -2.41 9.05 -0.67
N SER A 75 -1.38 9.06 -1.52
CA SER A 75 -0.68 10.28 -1.92
C SER A 75 -1.42 11.01 -3.05
N LEU A 76 -1.95 12.20 -2.75
CA LEU A 76 -2.60 13.05 -3.75
C LEU A 76 -1.63 13.48 -4.88
N VAL A 77 -0.33 13.58 -4.58
CA VAL A 77 0.70 13.92 -5.56
C VAL A 77 0.90 12.77 -6.55
N ASP A 78 1.02 11.54 -6.04
CA ASP A 78 1.22 10.35 -6.87
C ASP A 78 -0.05 9.99 -7.66
N PHE A 79 -1.22 10.22 -7.06
CA PHE A 79 -2.51 10.16 -7.74
C PHE A 79 -2.53 11.13 -8.92
N ASN A 80 -2.18 12.40 -8.71
CA ASN A 80 -2.17 13.41 -9.79
C ASN A 80 -1.17 13.06 -10.90
N ALA A 81 0.00 12.49 -10.56
CA ALA A 81 0.97 12.00 -11.52
C ALA A 81 0.41 10.85 -12.39
N ASN A 82 -0.46 10.01 -11.83
CA ASN A 82 -1.04 8.84 -12.49
C ASN A 82 -2.55 8.94 -12.79
N ARG A 83 -3.13 10.15 -12.75
CA ARG A 83 -4.59 10.38 -12.84
C ARG A 83 -5.25 9.75 -14.06
N ARG A 84 -4.56 9.74 -15.21
CA ARG A 84 -5.11 9.19 -16.47
C ARG A 84 -5.26 7.66 -16.39
N PRO A 85 -4.19 6.88 -16.10
CA PRO A 85 -4.34 5.45 -15.85
C PRO A 85 -5.39 5.14 -14.79
N ILE A 86 -5.37 5.86 -13.66
CA ILE A 86 -6.31 5.63 -12.56
C ILE A 86 -7.77 5.82 -13.03
N LEU A 87 -8.11 6.96 -13.63
CA LEU A 87 -9.48 7.21 -14.10
C LEU A 87 -9.93 6.22 -15.20
N LEU A 88 -9.03 5.82 -16.09
CA LEU A 88 -9.35 4.81 -17.12
C LEU A 88 -9.63 3.43 -16.53
N LEU A 89 -9.04 3.10 -15.38
CA LEU A 89 -9.31 1.83 -14.69
C LEU A 89 -10.51 1.96 -13.75
N SER A 90 -10.61 3.02 -12.96
CA SER A 90 -11.72 3.19 -12.03
C SER A 90 -13.07 3.39 -12.73
N VAL A 91 -13.10 4.08 -13.88
CA VAL A 91 -14.36 4.37 -14.59
C VAL A 91 -14.46 3.55 -15.87
N GLY A 92 -13.45 3.68 -16.74
CA GLY A 92 -13.50 3.08 -18.08
C GLY A 92 -13.55 1.55 -18.06
N LEU A 93 -12.66 0.91 -17.31
CA LEU A 93 -12.64 -0.56 -17.16
C LEU A 93 -13.92 -1.08 -16.52
N VAL A 94 -14.48 -0.36 -15.54
CA VAL A 94 -15.71 -0.78 -14.86
C VAL A 94 -16.87 -0.83 -15.85
N VAL A 95 -17.07 0.24 -16.64
CA VAL A 95 -18.10 0.27 -17.69
C VAL A 95 -17.84 -0.79 -18.76
N PHE A 96 -16.59 -0.94 -19.21
CA PHE A 96 -16.22 -1.95 -20.20
C PHE A 96 -16.51 -3.38 -19.73
N THR A 97 -16.16 -3.69 -18.47
CA THR A 97 -16.42 -5.00 -17.86
C THR A 97 -17.90 -5.23 -17.64
N THR A 98 -18.63 -4.20 -17.21
CA THR A 98 -20.09 -4.23 -17.04
C THR A 98 -20.79 -4.64 -18.33
N LEU A 99 -20.45 -3.99 -19.44
CA LEU A 99 -21.02 -4.28 -20.75
C LEU A 99 -20.61 -5.67 -21.25
N GLY A 100 -19.32 -6.00 -21.17
CA GLY A 100 -18.80 -7.28 -21.67
C GLY A 100 -19.36 -8.48 -20.92
N VAL A 101 -19.41 -8.42 -19.58
CA VAL A 101 -20.01 -9.46 -18.74
C VAL A 101 -21.52 -9.50 -18.93
N GLY A 102 -22.19 -8.35 -19.01
CA GLY A 102 -23.64 -8.31 -19.22
C GLY A 102 -24.07 -8.99 -20.52
N VAL A 103 -23.36 -8.73 -21.63
CA VAL A 103 -23.59 -9.44 -22.90
C VAL A 103 -23.38 -10.94 -22.73
N LEU A 104 -22.28 -11.35 -22.10
CA LEU A 104 -21.96 -12.77 -21.90
C LEU A 104 -23.04 -13.50 -21.09
N VAL A 105 -23.43 -12.94 -19.94
CA VAL A 105 -24.38 -13.59 -19.03
C VAL A 105 -25.77 -13.62 -19.65
N HIS A 106 -26.20 -12.55 -20.34
CA HIS A 106 -27.47 -12.51 -21.06
C HIS A 106 -27.59 -13.66 -22.07
N GLU A 107 -26.51 -13.95 -22.81
CA GLU A 107 -26.50 -15.05 -23.78
C GLU A 107 -26.46 -16.44 -23.12
N LEU A 108 -25.75 -16.59 -22.00
CA LEU A 108 -25.58 -17.89 -21.35
C LEU A 108 -26.74 -18.29 -20.42
N VAL A 109 -27.46 -17.31 -19.86
CA VAL A 109 -28.56 -17.50 -18.91
C VAL A 109 -29.91 -17.18 -19.60
N PRO A 110 -30.69 -18.20 -20.00
CA PRO A 110 -31.92 -18.00 -20.75
C PRO A 110 -32.95 -17.19 -19.98
N GLY A 111 -33.58 -16.23 -20.65
CA GLY A 111 -34.68 -15.47 -20.08
C GLY A 111 -34.25 -14.49 -18.97
N LEU A 112 -32.95 -14.19 -18.86
CA LEU A 112 -32.43 -13.07 -18.08
C LEU A 112 -32.62 -11.77 -18.87
N SER A 113 -33.03 -10.70 -18.20
CA SER A 113 -33.19 -9.39 -18.85
C SER A 113 -31.84 -8.68 -19.00
N TRP A 114 -31.70 -7.84 -20.04
CA TRP A 114 -30.52 -6.99 -20.24
C TRP A 114 -30.16 -6.15 -19.00
N PRO A 115 -31.11 -5.44 -18.36
CA PRO A 115 -30.89 -4.74 -17.08
C PRO A 115 -30.21 -5.60 -16.00
N VAL A 116 -30.70 -6.81 -15.77
CA VAL A 116 -30.17 -7.71 -14.73
C VAL A 116 -28.81 -8.27 -15.12
N ALA A 117 -28.59 -8.56 -16.40
CA ALA A 117 -27.29 -9.01 -16.89
C ALA A 117 -26.22 -7.91 -16.72
N PHE A 118 -26.53 -6.66 -17.07
CA PHE A 118 -25.64 -5.52 -16.82
C PHE A 118 -25.47 -5.24 -15.33
N ALA A 119 -26.51 -5.46 -14.50
CA ALA A 119 -26.38 -5.37 -13.04
C ALA A 119 -25.34 -6.35 -12.52
N LEU A 120 -25.38 -7.64 -12.92
CA LEU A 120 -24.33 -8.60 -12.57
C LEU A 120 -22.96 -8.19 -13.12
N GLY A 121 -22.91 -7.65 -14.34
CA GLY A 121 -21.67 -7.11 -14.92
C GLY A 121 -21.06 -6.00 -14.06
N ALA A 122 -21.88 -5.06 -13.57
CA ALA A 122 -21.46 -3.97 -12.70
C ALA A 122 -20.98 -4.49 -11.33
N VAL A 123 -21.66 -5.50 -10.79
CA VAL A 123 -21.31 -6.18 -9.54
C VAL A 123 -19.89 -6.77 -9.60
N VAL A 124 -19.53 -7.48 -10.67
CA VAL A 124 -18.23 -8.17 -10.78
C VAL A 124 -17.11 -7.34 -11.43
N ALA A 125 -17.43 -6.12 -11.87
CA ALA A 125 -16.49 -5.23 -12.54
C ALA A 125 -15.38 -4.67 -11.64
N PRO A 126 -15.65 -4.12 -10.44
CA PRO A 126 -14.63 -3.43 -9.64
C PRO A 126 -13.67 -4.46 -9.01
N PRO A 127 -12.36 -4.35 -9.22
CA PRO A 127 -11.39 -5.08 -8.41
C PRO A 127 -11.28 -4.52 -7.00
N ASP A 128 -10.76 -5.32 -6.09
CA ASP A 128 -10.32 -4.93 -4.77
C ASP A 128 -8.80 -4.74 -4.74
N ALA A 129 -8.36 -3.49 -4.57
CA ALA A 129 -6.93 -3.20 -4.49
C ALA A 129 -6.33 -3.61 -3.15
N VAL A 130 -7.10 -3.82 -2.08
CA VAL A 130 -6.54 -4.24 -0.79
C VAL A 130 -5.88 -5.61 -0.95
N ALA A 131 -6.60 -6.56 -1.55
CA ALA A 131 -6.04 -7.87 -1.86
C ALA A 131 -4.82 -7.74 -2.78
N ALA A 132 -4.91 -6.90 -3.82
CA ALA A 132 -3.83 -6.68 -4.80
C ALA A 132 -2.57 -6.07 -4.19
N THR A 133 -2.73 -5.10 -3.31
CA THR A 133 -1.64 -4.31 -2.73
C THR A 133 -1.02 -5.04 -1.54
N SER A 134 -1.80 -5.80 -0.77
CA SER A 134 -1.26 -6.68 0.28
C SER A 134 -0.33 -7.74 -0.31
N ILE A 135 -0.76 -8.44 -1.37
CA ILE A 135 0.10 -9.40 -2.09
C ILE A 135 1.24 -8.66 -2.78
N GLY A 136 0.92 -7.53 -3.43
CA GLY A 136 1.87 -6.75 -4.21
C GLY A 136 3.04 -6.21 -3.40
N ARG A 137 2.79 -5.66 -2.22
CA ARG A 137 3.83 -5.16 -1.31
C ARG A 137 4.69 -6.32 -0.78
N HIS A 138 4.10 -7.47 -0.49
CA HIS A 138 4.84 -8.64 -0.02
C HIS A 138 5.81 -9.22 -1.08
N ILE A 139 5.43 -9.19 -2.36
CA ILE A 139 6.27 -9.69 -3.47
C ILE A 139 7.16 -8.61 -4.10
N GLY A 140 7.11 -7.37 -3.63
CA GLY A 140 7.92 -6.26 -4.14
C GLY A 140 7.47 -5.72 -5.50
N LEU A 141 6.17 -5.51 -5.73
CA LEU A 141 5.71 -4.85 -6.96
C LEU A 141 6.24 -3.42 -7.09
N PRO A 142 6.51 -2.94 -8.32
CA PRO A 142 6.96 -1.56 -8.55
C PRO A 142 5.97 -0.54 -7.96
N ARG A 143 6.51 0.50 -7.30
CA ARG A 143 5.72 1.55 -6.61
C ARG A 143 4.59 2.10 -7.45
N ARG A 144 4.88 2.43 -8.71
CA ARG A 144 3.90 2.96 -9.66
C ARG A 144 2.74 2.01 -9.94
N VAL A 145 2.98 0.69 -10.00
CA VAL A 145 1.91 -0.30 -10.18
C VAL A 145 1.03 -0.34 -8.93
N VAL A 146 1.64 -0.35 -7.75
CA VAL A 146 0.91 -0.30 -6.46
C VAL A 146 0.07 0.97 -6.35
N THR A 147 0.64 2.15 -6.66
CA THR A 147 -0.10 3.43 -6.68
C THR A 147 -1.29 3.41 -7.64
N ILE A 148 -1.13 2.84 -8.84
CA ILE A 148 -2.25 2.78 -9.81
C ILE A 148 -3.33 1.81 -9.30
N LEU A 149 -2.96 0.67 -8.71
CA LEU A 149 -3.91 -0.27 -8.12
C LEU A 149 -4.68 0.36 -6.95
N GLU A 150 -3.98 1.00 -6.01
CA GLU A 150 -4.60 1.73 -4.89
C GLU A 150 -5.53 2.84 -5.40
N GLY A 151 -5.09 3.62 -6.39
CA GLY A 151 -5.92 4.65 -7.00
C GLY A 151 -7.14 4.10 -7.73
N GLU A 152 -7.03 2.93 -8.37
CA GLU A 152 -8.14 2.28 -9.08
C GLU A 152 -9.30 1.97 -8.13
N SER A 153 -9.01 1.39 -6.95
CA SER A 153 -10.03 0.99 -5.97
C SER A 153 -10.72 2.14 -5.25
N LEU A 154 -10.17 3.36 -5.31
CA LEU A 154 -10.81 4.50 -4.66
C LEU A 154 -12.14 4.89 -5.35
N PHE A 155 -12.23 4.75 -6.68
CA PHE A 155 -13.38 5.25 -7.44
C PHE A 155 -14.16 4.15 -8.19
N ASN A 156 -13.62 2.94 -8.27
CA ASN A 156 -14.27 1.85 -8.99
C ASN A 156 -15.58 1.39 -8.33
N ASP A 157 -15.64 1.36 -6.99
CA ASP A 157 -16.83 0.99 -6.23
C ASP A 157 -17.97 1.97 -6.47
N ALA A 158 -17.66 3.27 -6.52
CA ALA A 158 -18.61 4.31 -6.89
C ALA A 158 -19.18 4.04 -8.29
N THR A 159 -18.30 3.77 -9.25
CA THR A 159 -18.69 3.54 -10.63
C THR A 159 -19.53 2.26 -10.76
N ALA A 160 -19.16 1.21 -10.04
CA ALA A 160 -19.87 -0.06 -10.03
C ALA A 160 -21.27 0.08 -9.42
N LEU A 161 -21.40 0.74 -8.27
CA LEU A 161 -22.70 0.96 -7.63
C LEU A 161 -23.62 1.84 -8.50
N VAL A 162 -23.11 2.92 -9.10
CA VAL A 162 -23.91 3.75 -10.00
C VAL A 162 -24.31 2.97 -11.25
N SER A 163 -23.40 2.16 -11.82
CA SER A 163 -23.71 1.30 -12.98
C SER A 163 -24.76 0.25 -12.64
N LEU A 164 -24.68 -0.34 -11.44
CA LEU A 164 -25.65 -1.30 -10.91
C LEU A 164 -27.03 -0.68 -10.72
N GLN A 165 -27.11 0.45 -10.01
CA GLN A 165 -28.37 1.16 -9.77
C GLN A 165 -29.01 1.61 -11.09
N THR A 166 -28.20 2.11 -12.03
CA THR A 166 -28.67 2.45 -13.37
C THR A 166 -29.24 1.23 -14.09
N ALA A 167 -28.50 0.12 -14.07
CA ALA A 167 -28.91 -1.11 -14.72
C ALA A 167 -30.21 -1.65 -14.11
N LEU A 168 -30.37 -1.62 -12.78
CA LEU A 168 -31.62 -2.03 -12.13
C LEU A 168 -32.77 -1.04 -12.43
N GLY A 169 -32.53 0.27 -12.40
CA GLY A 169 -33.54 1.29 -12.72
C GLY A 169 -34.06 1.20 -14.17
N ALA A 170 -33.22 0.72 -15.10
CA ALA A 170 -33.57 0.46 -16.49
C ALA A 170 -34.73 -0.53 -16.67
N THR A 171 -34.99 -1.39 -15.68
CA THR A 171 -36.12 -2.33 -15.72
C THR A 171 -37.47 -1.64 -15.65
N LEU A 172 -37.53 -0.45 -15.02
CA LEU A 172 -38.77 0.26 -14.71
C LEU A 172 -39.14 1.28 -15.79
N VAL A 173 -38.14 1.98 -16.34
CA VAL A 173 -38.29 3.04 -17.33
C VAL A 173 -37.15 2.89 -18.34
N GLY A 174 -37.45 2.72 -19.62
CA GLY A 174 -36.43 2.57 -20.66
C GLY A 174 -35.33 3.65 -20.58
N VAL A 175 -34.09 3.27 -20.87
CA VAL A 175 -32.91 4.10 -20.56
C VAL A 175 -32.52 4.98 -21.73
N GLU A 176 -32.46 6.29 -21.51
CA GLU A 176 -31.74 7.21 -22.39
C GLU A 176 -30.27 7.28 -21.95
N LEU A 177 -29.35 6.81 -22.81
CA LEU A 177 -27.92 6.71 -22.53
C LEU A 177 -27.30 8.04 -22.06
N TRP A 178 -27.78 9.18 -22.58
CA TRP A 178 -27.34 10.52 -22.18
C TRP A 178 -27.72 10.84 -20.73
N ARG A 179 -28.93 10.44 -20.30
CA ARG A 179 -29.42 10.70 -18.95
C ARG A 179 -28.60 9.95 -17.91
N VAL A 180 -28.22 8.70 -18.20
CA VAL A 180 -27.28 7.93 -17.37
C VAL A 180 -25.94 8.65 -17.21
N GLY A 181 -25.38 9.15 -18.31
CA GLY A 181 -24.14 9.92 -18.28
C GLY A 181 -24.26 11.18 -17.43
N LEU A 182 -25.39 11.89 -17.53
CA LEU A 182 -25.67 13.07 -16.73
C LEU A 182 -25.84 12.72 -15.24
N ASP A 183 -26.63 11.70 -14.92
CA ASP A 183 -26.88 11.25 -13.55
C ASP A 183 -25.58 10.81 -12.88
N PHE A 184 -24.70 10.11 -13.60
CA PHE A 184 -23.35 9.77 -13.13
C PHE A 184 -22.51 11.02 -12.83
N VAL A 185 -22.48 12.00 -13.75
CA VAL A 185 -21.71 13.25 -13.57
C VAL A 185 -22.26 14.07 -12.39
N VAL A 186 -23.58 14.13 -12.23
CA VAL A 186 -24.23 14.82 -11.10
C VAL A 186 -23.91 14.11 -9.79
N ALA A 187 -24.04 12.78 -9.73
CA ALA A 187 -23.75 12.01 -8.53
C ALA A 187 -22.27 12.11 -8.12
N ALA A 188 -21.36 11.98 -9.09
CA ALA A 188 -19.92 12.11 -8.85
C ALA A 188 -19.54 13.55 -8.46
N GLY A 189 -20.06 14.56 -9.17
CA GLY A 189 -19.81 15.97 -8.88
C GLY A 189 -20.36 16.40 -7.52
N GLY A 190 -21.57 15.94 -7.17
CA GLY A 190 -22.16 16.13 -5.85
C GLY A 190 -21.32 15.47 -4.75
N GLY A 191 -20.83 14.26 -4.99
CA GLY A 191 -19.94 13.56 -4.06
C GLY A 191 -18.65 14.34 -3.83
N VAL A 192 -17.99 14.83 -4.89
CA VAL A 192 -16.80 15.69 -4.78
C VAL A 192 -17.11 16.96 -3.98
N LEU A 193 -18.22 17.64 -4.27
CA LEU A 193 -18.61 18.86 -3.57
C LEU A 193 -18.78 18.60 -2.06
N ILE A 194 -19.51 17.54 -1.70
CA ILE A 194 -19.76 17.19 -0.30
C ILE A 194 -18.47 16.78 0.40
N GLY A 195 -17.62 15.98 -0.25
CA GLY A 195 -16.30 15.63 0.29
C GLY A 195 -15.42 16.87 0.53
N VAL A 196 -15.45 17.86 -0.36
CA VAL A 196 -14.77 19.15 -0.17
C VAL A 196 -15.37 19.92 1.02
N VAL A 197 -16.70 19.98 1.14
CA VAL A 197 -17.36 20.64 2.28
C VAL A 197 -16.96 19.99 3.60
N VAL A 198 -16.98 18.65 3.68
CA VAL A 198 -16.54 17.90 4.86
C VAL A 198 -15.07 18.20 5.18
N PHE A 199 -14.19 18.18 4.17
CA PHE A 199 -12.78 18.57 4.34
C PHE A 199 -12.63 19.99 4.91
N LEU A 200 -13.39 20.97 4.42
CA LEU A 200 -13.32 22.35 4.89
C LEU A 200 -13.77 22.47 6.35
N VAL A 201 -14.89 21.83 6.71
CA VAL A 201 -15.44 21.83 8.07
C VAL A 201 -14.47 21.14 9.04
N VAL A 202 -14.10 19.89 8.75
CA VAL A 202 -13.17 19.12 9.57
C VAL A 202 -11.82 19.80 9.65
N GLY A 203 -11.29 20.33 8.53
CA GLY A 203 -10.02 21.04 8.50
C GLY A 203 -10.04 22.30 9.37
N ALA A 204 -11.16 23.02 9.42
CA ALA A 204 -11.33 24.15 10.33
C ALA A 204 -11.40 23.71 11.80
N MET A 205 -12.04 22.57 12.09
CA MET A 205 -12.09 21.97 13.43
C MET A 205 -10.71 21.49 13.90
N ARG A 206 -9.98 20.74 13.06
CA ARG A 206 -8.63 20.24 13.35
C ARG A 206 -7.65 21.34 13.74
N ARG A 207 -7.73 22.51 13.09
CA ARG A 207 -6.92 23.68 13.45
C ARG A 207 -7.15 24.19 14.89
N ARG A 208 -8.28 23.85 15.50
CA ARG A 208 -8.65 24.26 16.87
C ARG A 208 -8.47 23.12 17.90
N LEU A 209 -8.22 21.89 17.44
CA LEU A 209 -8.06 20.71 18.29
C LEU A 209 -6.57 20.39 18.44
N SER A 210 -6.08 20.41 19.68
CA SER A 210 -4.72 19.98 20.01
C SER A 210 -4.67 18.59 20.63
N ASP A 211 -5.81 18.07 21.10
CA ASP A 211 -5.93 16.77 21.75
C ASP A 211 -5.98 15.62 20.71
N PRO A 212 -4.99 14.70 20.73
CA PRO A 212 -4.95 13.55 19.82
C PRO A 212 -6.17 12.63 19.92
N MET A 213 -6.76 12.47 21.11
CA MET A 213 -7.89 11.57 21.32
C MET A 213 -9.15 12.10 20.63
N LEU A 214 -9.40 13.42 20.73
CA LEU A 214 -10.53 14.05 20.05
C LEU A 214 -10.36 14.03 18.53
N ASP A 215 -9.14 14.21 18.02
CA ASP A 215 -8.88 14.17 16.58
C ASP A 215 -9.08 12.75 16.01
N VAL A 216 -8.64 11.72 16.73
CA VAL A 216 -8.90 10.31 16.36
C VAL A 216 -10.38 9.99 16.43
N ALA A 217 -11.09 10.37 17.51
CA ALA A 217 -12.52 10.14 17.64
C ALA A 217 -13.31 10.83 16.52
N MET A 218 -12.96 12.08 16.19
CA MET A 218 -13.52 12.78 15.03
C MET A 218 -13.24 12.02 13.74
N SER A 219 -12.02 11.48 13.55
CA SER A 219 -11.67 10.72 12.35
C SER A 219 -12.59 9.54 12.09
N PHE A 220 -13.06 8.84 13.13
CA PHE A 220 -13.99 7.71 13.00
C PHE A 220 -15.39 8.14 12.51
N VAL A 221 -15.80 9.38 12.76
CA VAL A 221 -17.12 9.90 12.38
C VAL A 221 -17.13 10.45 10.94
N ILE A 222 -16.00 10.95 10.45
CA ILE A 222 -15.84 11.54 9.12
C ILE A 222 -16.36 10.65 7.98
N PRO A 223 -15.93 9.37 7.84
CA PRO A 223 -16.37 8.52 6.73
C PRO A 223 -17.89 8.39 6.69
N PHE A 224 -18.53 8.12 7.81
CA PHE A 224 -19.99 7.97 7.86
C PHE A 224 -20.70 9.28 7.55
N THR A 225 -20.20 10.40 8.08
CA THR A 225 -20.79 11.73 7.83
C THR A 225 -20.71 12.09 6.35
N ALA A 226 -19.55 11.91 5.72
CA ALA A 226 -19.36 12.21 4.31
C ALA A 226 -20.21 11.29 3.41
N PHE A 227 -20.26 10.00 3.74
CA PHE A 227 -21.04 9.02 3.00
C PHE A 227 -22.53 9.32 3.08
N LEU A 228 -23.09 9.39 4.29
CA LEU A 228 -24.52 9.59 4.52
C LEU A 228 -24.99 10.94 3.99
N ALA A 229 -24.23 12.02 4.19
CA ALA A 229 -24.60 13.35 3.68
C ALA A 229 -24.71 13.39 2.15
N ALA A 230 -23.91 12.58 1.44
CA ALA A 230 -23.98 12.47 -0.01
C ALA A 230 -25.15 11.60 -0.46
N GLU A 231 -25.36 10.44 0.16
CA GLU A 231 -26.48 9.55 -0.18
C GLU A 231 -27.85 10.23 0.03
N GLU A 232 -28.00 11.04 1.08
CA GLU A 232 -29.25 11.80 1.37
C GLU A 232 -29.65 12.77 0.25
N VAL A 233 -28.69 13.26 -0.54
CA VAL A 233 -28.96 14.13 -1.70
C VAL A 233 -28.79 13.41 -3.03
N HIS A 234 -28.77 12.07 -3.01
CA HIS A 234 -28.55 11.21 -4.17
C HIS A 234 -27.22 11.48 -4.91
N ALA A 235 -26.21 11.94 -4.17
CA ALA A 235 -24.83 12.04 -4.62
C ALA A 235 -24.04 10.79 -4.20
N SER A 236 -22.88 10.55 -4.81
CA SER A 236 -22.09 9.36 -4.51
C SER A 236 -21.38 9.47 -3.15
N GLY A 237 -21.83 8.68 -2.17
CA GLY A 237 -21.19 8.56 -0.84
C GLY A 237 -19.73 8.11 -0.93
N VAL A 238 -19.42 7.16 -1.81
CA VAL A 238 -18.05 6.68 -2.08
C VAL A 238 -17.13 7.83 -2.47
N VAL A 239 -17.54 8.64 -3.47
CA VAL A 239 -16.74 9.76 -3.96
C VAL A 239 -16.57 10.84 -2.89
N ALA A 240 -17.60 11.08 -2.06
CA ALA A 240 -17.52 12.03 -0.95
C ALA A 240 -16.49 11.62 0.10
N VAL A 241 -16.52 10.36 0.55
CA VAL A 241 -15.56 9.82 1.53
C VAL A 241 -14.13 9.88 1.00
N VAL A 242 -13.92 9.44 -0.24
CA VAL A 242 -12.59 9.43 -0.87
C VAL A 242 -12.05 10.84 -1.06
N THR A 243 -12.89 11.78 -1.51
CA THR A 243 -12.49 13.19 -1.67
C THR A 243 -12.12 13.80 -0.32
N ALA A 244 -12.94 13.59 0.72
CA ALA A 244 -12.64 14.07 2.06
C ALA A 244 -11.34 13.46 2.60
N GLY A 245 -11.18 12.14 2.50
CA GLY A 245 -10.01 11.39 2.97
C GLY A 245 -8.71 11.81 2.28
N LEU A 246 -8.71 11.93 0.94
CA LEU A 246 -7.53 12.37 0.18
C LEU A 246 -7.09 13.79 0.56
N LEU A 247 -8.05 14.72 0.70
CA LEU A 247 -7.74 16.11 1.05
C LEU A 247 -7.26 16.25 2.51
N LEU A 248 -7.91 15.54 3.44
CA LEU A 248 -7.51 15.51 4.84
C LEU A 248 -6.14 14.85 5.03
N GLY A 249 -5.89 13.71 4.39
CA GLY A 249 -4.59 13.02 4.43
C GLY A 249 -3.47 13.88 3.85
N HIS A 250 -3.69 14.53 2.70
CA HIS A 250 -2.71 15.42 2.09
C HIS A 250 -2.38 16.65 2.96
N ARG A 251 -3.38 17.22 3.65
CA ARG A 251 -3.20 18.39 4.53
C ARG A 251 -2.91 18.05 5.98
N ALA A 252 -2.86 16.78 6.36
CA ALA A 252 -2.60 16.30 7.72
C ALA A 252 -1.34 16.94 8.36
N PRO A 253 -0.18 17.07 7.67
CA PRO A 253 1.02 17.67 8.26
C PRO A 253 0.85 19.13 8.74
N VAL A 254 -0.11 19.86 8.15
CA VAL A 254 -0.40 21.27 8.45
C VAL A 254 -1.59 21.42 9.40
N LEU A 255 -2.56 20.49 9.34
CA LEU A 255 -3.81 20.59 10.10
C LEU A 255 -3.75 19.91 11.48
N GLN A 256 -2.81 18.98 11.70
CA GLN A 256 -2.78 18.12 12.89
C GLN A 256 -1.43 18.18 13.60
N THR A 257 -1.43 17.92 14.90
CA THR A 257 -0.20 17.73 15.69
C THR A 257 0.48 16.41 15.32
N ALA A 258 1.78 16.28 15.61
CA ALA A 258 2.53 15.05 15.32
C ALA A 258 1.92 13.82 16.02
N GLN A 259 1.53 13.98 17.30
CA GLN A 259 0.88 12.93 18.08
C GLN A 259 -0.45 12.49 17.45
N SER A 260 -1.31 13.43 17.05
CA SER A 260 -2.59 13.12 16.40
C SER A 260 -2.39 12.35 15.10
N ARG A 261 -1.41 12.74 14.28
CA ARG A 261 -1.09 12.02 13.03
C ARG A 261 -0.58 10.60 13.29
N ILE A 262 0.23 10.39 14.33
CA ILE A 262 0.72 9.06 14.70
C ILE A 262 -0.45 8.20 15.19
N ALA A 263 -1.27 8.73 16.11
CA ALA A 263 -2.41 8.05 16.66
C ALA A 263 -3.45 7.69 15.57
N GLU A 264 -3.81 8.63 14.70
CA GLU A 264 -4.76 8.38 13.60
C GLU A 264 -4.23 7.28 12.66
N ARG A 265 -2.95 7.33 12.26
CA ARG A 265 -2.36 6.29 11.40
C ARG A 265 -2.38 4.91 12.03
N ILE A 266 -2.03 4.79 13.31
CA ILE A 266 -2.02 3.50 14.01
C ILE A 266 -3.45 2.95 14.13
N ASN A 267 -4.40 3.77 14.57
CA ASN A 267 -5.79 3.35 14.73
C ASN A 267 -6.42 2.92 13.41
N TRP A 268 -6.27 3.71 12.34
CA TRP A 268 -6.83 3.36 11.03
C TRP A 268 -6.19 2.14 10.41
N ARG A 269 -4.87 1.95 10.59
CA ARG A 269 -4.20 0.71 10.15
C ARG A 269 -4.78 -0.51 10.86
N THR A 270 -5.02 -0.43 12.17
CA THR A 270 -5.63 -1.51 12.95
C THR A 270 -7.07 -1.77 12.53
N ILE A 271 -7.88 -0.73 12.34
CA ILE A 271 -9.28 -0.85 11.90
C ILE A 271 -9.36 -1.47 10.50
N ALA A 272 -8.60 -0.95 9.54
CA ALA A 272 -8.56 -1.48 8.18
C ALA A 272 -8.16 -2.96 8.19
N PHE A 273 -7.07 -3.29 8.90
CA PHE A 273 -6.63 -4.67 9.05
C PHE A 273 -7.73 -5.60 9.60
N LEU A 274 -8.44 -5.19 10.66
CA LEU A 274 -9.50 -6.01 11.25
C LEU A 274 -10.70 -6.13 10.30
N LEU A 275 -11.15 -5.03 9.71
CA LEU A 275 -12.29 -5.02 8.79
C LEU A 275 -11.99 -5.87 7.55
N GLU A 276 -10.89 -5.62 6.84
CA GLU A 276 -10.51 -6.34 5.63
C GLU A 276 -10.50 -7.86 5.85
N ASN A 277 -9.76 -8.32 6.87
CA ASN A 277 -9.64 -9.75 7.15
C ASN A 277 -10.94 -10.38 7.65
N THR A 278 -11.71 -9.65 8.47
CA THR A 278 -13.04 -10.12 8.90
C THR A 278 -13.95 -10.33 7.70
N VAL A 279 -13.90 -9.43 6.73
CA VAL A 279 -14.80 -9.54 5.59
C VAL A 279 -14.39 -10.67 4.65
N PHE A 280 -13.10 -10.93 4.44
CA PHE A 280 -12.67 -12.13 3.72
C PHE A 280 -13.15 -13.43 4.40
N ALA A 281 -13.12 -13.50 5.73
CA ALA A 281 -13.67 -14.63 6.45
C ALA A 281 -15.20 -14.75 6.28
N LEU A 282 -15.92 -13.63 6.37
CA LEU A 282 -17.37 -13.58 6.18
C LEU A 282 -17.81 -13.96 4.75
N ILE A 283 -17.04 -13.60 3.72
CA ILE A 283 -17.28 -14.06 2.34
C ILE A 283 -17.22 -15.59 2.29
N GLY A 284 -16.20 -16.20 2.89
CA GLY A 284 -16.06 -17.65 2.93
C GLY A 284 -17.22 -18.32 3.67
N LEU A 285 -17.63 -17.77 4.81
CA LEU A 285 -18.72 -18.32 5.63
C LEU A 285 -20.08 -18.35 4.93
N GLN A 286 -20.29 -17.52 3.90
CA GLN A 286 -21.52 -17.49 3.12
C GLN A 286 -21.63 -18.61 2.08
N ALA A 287 -20.57 -19.37 1.83
CA ALA A 287 -20.53 -20.34 0.73
C ALA A 287 -21.62 -21.41 0.83
N ARG A 288 -21.87 -21.95 2.03
CA ARG A 288 -22.83 -23.04 2.21
C ARG A 288 -24.25 -22.66 1.78
N TRP A 289 -24.82 -21.60 2.33
CA TRP A 289 -26.20 -21.23 2.02
C TRP A 289 -26.36 -20.81 0.55
N LEU A 290 -25.34 -20.16 -0.03
CA LEU A 290 -25.32 -19.85 -1.47
C LEU A 290 -25.41 -21.12 -2.35
N PHE A 291 -24.79 -22.23 -1.92
CA PHE A 291 -24.89 -23.50 -2.63
C PHE A 291 -26.16 -24.28 -2.32
N ASP A 292 -26.69 -24.18 -1.10
CA ASP A 292 -27.95 -24.82 -0.72
C ASP A 292 -29.13 -24.21 -1.51
N ASP A 293 -29.17 -22.88 -1.69
CA ASP A 293 -30.16 -22.17 -2.52
C ASP A 293 -30.13 -22.61 -4.00
N LEU A 294 -28.98 -23.05 -4.52
CA LEU A 294 -28.88 -23.56 -5.89
C LEU A 294 -29.59 -24.91 -6.08
N GLY A 295 -29.81 -25.68 -5.02
CA GLY A 295 -30.54 -26.94 -5.08
C GLY A 295 -31.97 -26.78 -5.59
N GLU A 296 -32.54 -25.58 -5.43
CA GLU A 296 -33.89 -25.23 -5.88
C GLU A 296 -33.92 -24.58 -7.28
N SER A 297 -32.76 -24.34 -7.88
CA SER A 297 -32.66 -23.65 -9.16
C SER A 297 -33.20 -24.48 -10.33
N THR A 298 -33.82 -23.80 -11.30
CA THR A 298 -34.36 -24.42 -12.52
C THR A 298 -33.31 -24.69 -13.59
N LEU A 299 -32.07 -24.21 -13.39
CA LEU A 299 -30.96 -24.39 -14.31
C LEU A 299 -30.14 -25.63 -13.94
N SER A 300 -29.59 -26.32 -14.95
CA SER A 300 -28.75 -27.49 -14.66
C SER A 300 -27.44 -27.08 -13.96
N PRO A 301 -26.92 -27.90 -13.02
CA PRO A 301 -25.65 -27.62 -12.35
C PRO A 301 -24.49 -27.38 -13.32
N ALA A 302 -24.45 -28.15 -14.42
CA ALA A 302 -23.44 -27.99 -15.47
C ALA A 302 -23.49 -26.59 -16.12
N ARG A 303 -24.68 -26.03 -16.31
CA ARG A 303 -24.83 -24.68 -16.86
C ARG A 303 -24.39 -23.62 -15.86
N ILE A 304 -24.74 -23.77 -14.58
CA ILE A 304 -24.30 -22.84 -13.53
C ILE A 304 -22.77 -22.80 -13.46
N ILE A 305 -22.12 -23.97 -13.43
CA ILE A 305 -20.65 -24.07 -13.46
C ILE A 305 -20.08 -23.40 -14.72
N ALA A 306 -20.68 -23.64 -15.89
CA ALA A 306 -20.23 -23.03 -17.15
C ALA A 306 -20.37 -21.50 -17.14
N VAL A 307 -21.47 -20.96 -16.64
CA VAL A 307 -21.71 -19.50 -16.52
C VAL A 307 -20.71 -18.89 -15.55
N SER A 308 -20.51 -19.49 -14.38
CA SER A 308 -19.55 -19.01 -13.37
C SER A 308 -18.12 -19.02 -13.91
N ALA A 309 -17.70 -20.12 -14.55
CA ALA A 309 -16.37 -20.23 -15.15
C ALA A 309 -16.18 -19.25 -16.32
N ALA A 310 -17.17 -19.13 -17.21
CA ALA A 310 -17.11 -18.20 -18.33
C ALA A 310 -17.05 -16.74 -17.85
N THR A 311 -17.83 -16.39 -16.82
CA THR A 311 -17.82 -15.06 -16.23
C THR A 311 -16.47 -14.76 -15.58
N LEU A 312 -15.92 -15.69 -14.79
CA LEU A 312 -14.58 -15.57 -14.21
C LEU A 312 -13.51 -15.32 -15.28
N VAL A 313 -13.50 -16.12 -16.34
CA VAL A 313 -12.55 -15.97 -17.45
C VAL A 313 -12.75 -14.63 -18.16
N ALA A 314 -13.99 -14.24 -18.47
CA ALA A 314 -14.30 -12.98 -19.13
C ALA A 314 -13.84 -11.78 -18.33
N VAL A 315 -14.09 -11.78 -17.02
CA VAL A 315 -13.68 -10.74 -16.08
C VAL A 315 -12.14 -10.56 -16.02
N ILE A 316 -11.37 -11.64 -16.20
CA ILE A 316 -9.89 -11.59 -16.32
C ILE A 316 -9.46 -11.10 -17.70
N VAL A 317 -10.04 -11.66 -18.77
CA VAL A 317 -9.68 -11.35 -20.16
C VAL A 317 -10.03 -9.91 -20.52
N LEU A 318 -11.23 -9.43 -20.17
CA LEU A 318 -11.67 -8.06 -20.41
C LEU A 318 -10.72 -7.05 -19.75
N ARG A 319 -10.25 -7.34 -18.53
CA ARG A 319 -9.26 -6.51 -17.85
C ARG A 319 -7.94 -6.47 -18.61
N LEU A 320 -7.41 -7.62 -19.02
CA LEU A 320 -6.18 -7.68 -19.81
C LEU A 320 -6.32 -6.90 -21.13
N VAL A 321 -7.41 -7.13 -21.87
CA VAL A 321 -7.70 -6.42 -23.12
C VAL A 321 -7.72 -4.91 -22.88
N TRP A 322 -8.44 -4.43 -21.88
CA TRP A 322 -8.54 -3.01 -21.57
C TRP A 322 -7.20 -2.40 -21.17
N VAL A 323 -6.41 -3.07 -20.33
CA VAL A 323 -5.13 -2.56 -19.84
C VAL A 323 -4.09 -2.47 -20.97
N PHE A 324 -4.07 -3.45 -21.89
CA PHE A 324 -3.22 -3.37 -23.08
C PHE A 324 -3.71 -2.35 -24.12
N LEU A 325 -5.03 -2.23 -24.30
CA LEU A 325 -5.64 -1.26 -25.20
C LEU A 325 -5.38 0.18 -24.73
N SER A 326 -5.59 0.44 -23.44
CA SER A 326 -5.37 1.75 -22.82
C SER A 326 -3.89 2.15 -22.85
N ARG A 327 -2.96 1.21 -22.62
CA ARG A 327 -1.51 1.45 -22.81
C ARG A 327 -1.20 1.91 -24.24
N SER A 328 -1.73 1.19 -25.23
CA SER A 328 -1.35 1.35 -26.64
C SER A 328 -2.01 2.56 -27.31
N LEU A 329 -3.27 2.83 -26.97
CA LEU A 329 -4.09 3.84 -27.66
C LEU A 329 -4.32 5.13 -26.86
N LEU A 330 -4.38 5.07 -25.51
CA LEU A 330 -4.88 6.18 -24.69
C LEU A 330 -3.79 6.85 -23.83
N VAL A 331 -2.89 6.07 -23.24
CA VAL A 331 -1.97 6.57 -22.19
C VAL A 331 -0.51 6.67 -22.65
N ARG A 332 -0.13 6.07 -23.79
CA ARG A 332 1.23 6.01 -24.39
C ARG A 332 2.36 6.17 -23.37
N PRO A 333 3.00 5.07 -22.91
CA PRO A 333 3.91 5.11 -21.78
C PRO A 333 5.03 6.12 -22.02
N ARG A 334 5.15 7.07 -21.08
CA ARG A 334 6.21 8.08 -21.06
C ARG A 334 7.39 7.58 -20.25
N VAL A 335 8.54 8.18 -20.51
CA VAL A 335 9.73 8.02 -19.67
C VAL A 335 9.38 8.38 -18.24
N ASP A 336 9.66 7.45 -17.32
CA ASP A 336 9.47 7.68 -15.90
C ASP A 336 10.56 8.64 -15.40
N PRO A 337 10.22 9.79 -14.79
CA PRO A 337 11.21 10.74 -14.31
C PRO A 337 12.17 10.15 -13.26
N ALA A 338 11.73 9.13 -12.51
CA ALA A 338 12.54 8.50 -11.48
C ALA A 338 13.60 7.55 -12.06
N THR A 339 13.28 6.78 -13.10
CA THR A 339 14.18 5.77 -13.67
C THR A 339 14.80 6.17 -15.01
N GLY A 340 14.31 7.23 -15.64
CA GLY A 340 14.71 7.63 -16.99
C GLY A 340 14.31 6.63 -18.08
N GLN A 341 13.48 5.63 -17.77
CA GLN A 341 13.09 4.56 -18.69
C GLN A 341 11.58 4.50 -18.91
N VAL A 342 11.17 3.98 -20.06
CA VAL A 342 9.75 3.72 -20.35
C VAL A 342 9.33 2.43 -19.64
N PRO A 343 8.21 2.41 -18.88
CA PRO A 343 7.77 1.20 -18.19
C PRO A 343 7.61 0.01 -19.15
N PRO A 344 8.21 -1.14 -18.84
CA PRO A 344 8.15 -2.32 -19.70
C PRO A 344 6.71 -2.85 -19.82
N TRP A 345 6.46 -3.70 -20.81
CA TRP A 345 5.14 -4.33 -21.02
C TRP A 345 4.76 -5.25 -19.85
N SER A 346 5.75 -5.79 -19.14
CA SER A 346 5.55 -6.61 -17.94
C SER A 346 4.76 -5.89 -16.86
N PHE A 347 4.95 -4.57 -16.67
CA PHE A 347 4.18 -3.79 -15.70
C PHE A 347 2.70 -3.71 -16.08
N THR A 348 2.40 -3.63 -17.38
CA THR A 348 1.03 -3.63 -17.89
C THR A 348 0.38 -5.00 -17.72
N LEU A 349 1.13 -6.09 -17.95
CA LEU A 349 0.62 -7.43 -17.69
C LEU A 349 0.33 -7.63 -16.19
N LEU A 350 1.25 -7.22 -15.30
CA LEU A 350 1.03 -7.30 -13.86
C LEU A 350 -0.18 -6.47 -13.42
N LEU A 351 -0.30 -5.22 -13.89
CA LEU A 351 -1.45 -4.36 -13.60
C LEU A 351 -2.78 -5.00 -14.04
N GLY A 352 -2.79 -5.66 -15.20
CA GLY A 352 -3.94 -6.41 -15.71
C GLY A 352 -4.21 -7.69 -14.91
N TRP A 353 -3.18 -8.38 -14.42
CA TRP A 353 -3.30 -9.63 -13.67
C TRP A 353 -3.63 -9.43 -12.18
N SER A 354 -3.32 -8.26 -11.62
CA SER A 354 -3.57 -7.91 -10.21
C SER A 354 -5.00 -7.49 -9.89
N GLY A 355 -5.97 -7.77 -10.76
CA GLY A 355 -7.37 -7.38 -10.57
C GLY A 355 -8.19 -8.35 -9.71
N MET A 356 -7.77 -8.67 -8.49
CA MET A 356 -8.58 -9.54 -7.62
C MET A 356 -9.90 -8.87 -7.25
N ARG A 357 -11.00 -9.61 -7.09
CA ARG A 357 -12.30 -9.04 -6.67
C ARG A 357 -12.49 -9.27 -5.18
N GLY A 358 -13.21 -8.38 -4.52
CA GLY A 358 -13.33 -8.39 -3.05
C GLY A 358 -14.76 -8.31 -2.57
N VAL A 359 -14.89 -7.78 -1.36
CA VAL A 359 -16.15 -7.67 -0.62
C VAL A 359 -17.25 -6.97 -1.38
N VAL A 360 -16.92 -5.82 -1.98
CA VAL A 360 -17.91 -4.90 -2.52
C VAL A 360 -18.68 -5.57 -3.65
N THR A 361 -18.04 -6.47 -4.40
CA THR A 361 -18.70 -7.34 -5.37
C THR A 361 -19.81 -8.17 -4.73
N LEU A 362 -19.55 -8.91 -3.66
CA LEU A 362 -20.58 -9.77 -3.05
C LEU A 362 -21.72 -8.93 -2.44
N ALA A 363 -21.39 -7.82 -1.79
CA ALA A 363 -22.38 -6.93 -1.21
C ALA A 363 -23.27 -6.26 -2.25
N ALA A 364 -22.67 -5.77 -3.34
CA ALA A 364 -23.39 -5.22 -4.46
C ALA A 364 -24.29 -6.28 -5.14
N ALA A 365 -23.88 -7.55 -5.15
CA ALA A 365 -24.71 -8.63 -5.67
C ALA A 365 -26.03 -8.77 -4.90
N PHE A 366 -26.04 -8.50 -3.59
CA PHE A 366 -27.24 -8.58 -2.76
C PHE A 366 -28.23 -7.42 -2.98
N LEU A 367 -27.81 -6.33 -3.62
CA LEU A 367 -28.72 -5.27 -4.08
C LEU A 367 -29.61 -5.70 -5.25
N ILE A 368 -29.30 -6.84 -5.89
CA ILE A 368 -30.18 -7.42 -6.91
C ILE A 368 -31.49 -7.85 -6.23
N PRO A 369 -32.66 -7.33 -6.67
CA PRO A 369 -33.94 -7.55 -6.02
C PRO A 369 -34.26 -9.04 -5.81
N PRO A 370 -34.88 -9.43 -4.68
CA PRO A 370 -35.15 -10.83 -4.34
C PRO A 370 -36.02 -11.55 -5.39
N ASP A 371 -36.95 -10.84 -6.02
CA ASP A 371 -37.86 -11.38 -7.04
C ASP A 371 -37.21 -11.56 -8.43
N THR A 372 -35.91 -11.28 -8.54
CA THR A 372 -35.18 -11.41 -9.81
C THR A 372 -35.07 -12.88 -10.20
N ARG A 373 -35.45 -13.19 -11.43
CA ARG A 373 -35.29 -14.54 -11.99
C ARG A 373 -33.81 -14.96 -11.94
N HIS A 374 -33.56 -16.19 -11.48
CA HIS A 374 -32.21 -16.78 -11.36
C HIS A 374 -31.27 -16.03 -10.41
N ARG A 375 -31.80 -15.27 -9.45
CA ARG A 375 -30.99 -14.52 -8.47
C ARG A 375 -29.96 -15.41 -7.77
N GLU A 376 -30.37 -16.61 -7.38
CA GLU A 376 -29.51 -17.64 -6.77
C GLU A 376 -28.26 -17.92 -7.62
N VAL A 377 -28.43 -17.99 -8.95
CA VAL A 377 -27.32 -18.19 -9.88
C VAL A 377 -26.44 -16.95 -9.99
N LEU A 378 -27.02 -15.74 -10.00
CA LEU A 378 -26.25 -14.50 -10.06
C LEU A 378 -25.36 -14.32 -8.82
N LEU A 379 -25.88 -14.66 -7.64
CA LEU A 379 -25.12 -14.62 -6.38
C LEU A 379 -23.97 -15.62 -6.38
N VAL A 380 -24.20 -16.85 -6.86
CA VAL A 380 -23.12 -17.85 -6.98
C VAL A 380 -22.09 -17.44 -8.03
N VAL A 381 -22.50 -16.81 -9.14
CA VAL A 381 -21.55 -16.28 -10.12
C VAL A 381 -20.69 -15.18 -9.50
N ALA A 382 -21.29 -14.24 -8.76
CA ALA A 382 -20.54 -13.19 -8.06
C ALA A 382 -19.54 -13.80 -7.05
N PHE A 383 -19.99 -14.75 -6.23
CA PHE A 383 -19.14 -15.48 -5.29
C PHE A 383 -18.00 -16.23 -6.00
N ALA A 384 -18.31 -16.95 -7.08
CA ALA A 384 -17.31 -17.69 -7.85
C ALA A 384 -16.28 -16.77 -8.51
N VAL A 385 -16.67 -15.57 -8.95
CA VAL A 385 -15.73 -14.57 -9.46
C VAL A 385 -14.84 -14.02 -8.35
N VAL A 386 -15.39 -13.68 -7.18
CA VAL A 386 -14.62 -13.20 -6.02
C VAL A 386 -13.62 -14.26 -5.56
N ALA A 387 -14.11 -15.45 -5.19
CA ALA A 387 -13.27 -16.55 -4.72
C ALA A 387 -12.27 -17.00 -5.81
N GLY A 388 -12.74 -17.12 -7.06
CA GLY A 388 -11.93 -17.56 -8.19
C GLY A 388 -10.81 -16.58 -8.53
N THR A 389 -11.08 -15.27 -8.60
CA THR A 389 -10.03 -14.28 -8.87
C THR A 389 -9.04 -14.17 -7.73
N LEU A 390 -9.49 -14.19 -6.48
CA LEU A 390 -8.60 -14.24 -5.32
C LEU A 390 -7.68 -15.46 -5.38
N LEU A 391 -8.24 -16.68 -5.54
CA LEU A 391 -7.45 -17.92 -5.55
C LEU A 391 -6.51 -17.99 -6.75
N VAL A 392 -7.03 -17.77 -7.96
CA VAL A 392 -6.24 -17.91 -9.19
C VAL A 392 -5.21 -16.79 -9.29
N GLN A 393 -5.62 -15.52 -9.20
CA GLN A 393 -4.70 -14.39 -9.38
C GLN A 393 -3.81 -14.19 -8.16
N GLY A 394 -4.33 -14.37 -6.94
CA GLY A 394 -3.54 -14.22 -5.71
C GLY A 394 -2.41 -15.24 -5.58
N LEU A 395 -2.64 -16.51 -5.95
CA LEU A 395 -1.59 -17.54 -5.93
C LEU A 395 -0.63 -17.43 -7.12
N SER A 396 -1.11 -17.01 -8.28
CA SER A 396 -0.29 -16.96 -9.50
C SER A 396 0.52 -15.66 -9.64
N LEU A 397 0.12 -14.55 -9.00
CA LEU A 397 0.81 -13.26 -9.10
C LEU A 397 2.28 -13.31 -8.62
N PRO A 398 2.64 -13.95 -7.48
CA PRO A 398 4.03 -14.12 -7.08
C PRO A 398 4.86 -14.94 -8.09
N TRP A 399 4.25 -15.95 -8.71
CA TRP A 399 4.90 -16.75 -9.75
C TRP A 399 5.11 -15.93 -11.02
N LEU A 400 4.10 -15.19 -11.46
CA LEU A 400 4.15 -14.35 -12.66
C LEU A 400 5.19 -13.24 -12.53
N THR A 401 5.25 -12.58 -11.38
CA THR A 401 6.22 -11.51 -11.08
C THR A 401 7.65 -12.03 -11.18
N ARG A 402 7.93 -13.21 -10.59
CA ARG A 402 9.24 -13.88 -10.71
C ARG A 402 9.57 -14.27 -12.14
N ARG A 403 8.59 -14.78 -12.89
CA ARG A 403 8.80 -15.22 -14.28
C ARG A 403 9.11 -14.05 -15.23
N LEU A 404 8.51 -12.89 -14.99
CA LEU A 404 8.70 -11.68 -15.78
C LEU A 404 9.95 -10.89 -15.39
N HIS A 405 10.72 -11.33 -14.38
CA HIS A 405 11.90 -10.63 -13.84
C HIS A 405 11.61 -9.14 -13.58
N VAL A 406 10.44 -8.86 -13.00
CA VAL A 406 10.06 -7.48 -12.69
C VAL A 406 10.88 -7.03 -11.49
N PRO A 407 11.69 -5.96 -11.63
CA PRO A 407 12.54 -5.51 -10.55
C PRO A 407 11.67 -4.99 -9.41
N ALA A 408 11.97 -5.45 -8.20
CA ALA A 408 11.42 -4.85 -6.99
C ALA A 408 11.99 -3.43 -6.80
N PRO A 409 11.29 -2.53 -6.07
CA PRO A 409 11.88 -1.26 -5.65
C PRO A 409 13.22 -1.51 -4.97
N ASP A 410 14.27 -0.80 -5.38
CA ASP A 410 15.61 -0.94 -4.80
C ASP A 410 15.64 -0.25 -3.42
N PRO A 411 15.81 -1.01 -2.31
CA PRO A 411 15.92 -0.42 -0.97
C PRO A 411 17.07 0.57 -0.83
N LEU A 412 18.12 0.46 -1.65
CA LEU A 412 19.24 1.40 -1.65
C LEU A 412 18.83 2.75 -2.24
N ASP A 413 18.07 2.78 -3.34
CA ASP A 413 17.52 4.01 -3.92
C ASP A 413 16.61 4.72 -2.90
N ASP A 414 15.84 3.94 -2.14
CA ASP A 414 14.97 4.46 -1.08
C ASP A 414 15.76 5.03 0.10
N ALA A 415 16.83 4.34 0.50
CA ALA A 415 17.74 4.82 1.52
C ALA A 415 18.44 6.12 1.07
N LEU A 416 18.88 6.21 -0.19
CA LEU A 416 19.51 7.39 -0.79
C LEU A 416 18.56 8.58 -0.85
N ALA A 417 17.34 8.37 -1.35
CA ALA A 417 16.32 9.40 -1.43
C ALA A 417 15.95 9.91 -0.03
N ARG A 418 15.83 9.01 0.95
CA ARG A 418 15.56 9.37 2.35
C ARG A 418 16.71 10.15 2.97
N ALA A 419 17.95 9.71 2.81
CA ALA A 419 19.14 10.40 3.33
C ALA A 419 19.27 11.81 2.74
N THR A 420 19.05 11.94 1.43
CA THR A 420 19.04 13.23 0.72
C THR A 420 17.96 14.16 1.27
N LEU A 421 16.73 13.66 1.43
CA LEU A 421 15.61 14.44 1.96
C LEU A 421 15.87 14.88 3.41
N LEU A 422 16.41 14.00 4.25
CA LEU A 422 16.77 14.31 5.64
C LEU A 422 17.87 15.36 5.70
N GLN A 423 18.89 15.28 4.84
CA GLN A 423 19.95 16.28 4.78
C GLN A 423 19.42 17.65 4.37
N GLN A 424 18.55 17.71 3.35
CA GLN A 424 17.90 18.96 2.93
C GLN A 424 17.07 19.56 4.08
N ALA A 425 16.30 18.74 4.79
CA ALA A 425 15.53 19.17 5.94
C ALA A 425 16.43 19.64 7.11
N SER A 426 17.51 18.92 7.40
CA SER A 426 18.49 19.31 8.43
C SER A 426 19.19 20.63 8.08
N LYS A 427 19.53 20.85 6.81
CA LYS A 427 20.11 22.12 6.34
C LYS A 427 19.16 23.28 6.61
N ALA A 428 17.90 23.16 6.23
CA ALA A 428 16.89 24.19 6.52
C ALA A 428 16.70 24.42 8.03
N ALA A 429 16.81 23.37 8.85
CA ALA A 429 16.74 23.49 10.30
C ALA A 429 17.95 24.26 10.89
N VAL A 430 19.15 24.06 10.35
CA VAL A 430 20.35 24.81 10.76
C VAL A 430 20.25 26.28 10.34
N GLU A 431 19.80 26.56 9.11
CA GLU A 431 19.55 27.93 8.65
C GLU A 431 18.53 28.66 9.54
N GLU A 432 17.49 27.98 10.01
CA GLU A 432 16.54 28.55 10.96
C GLU A 432 17.14 28.74 12.35
N LEU A 433 17.96 27.80 12.84
CA LEU A 433 18.69 27.95 14.11
C LEU A 433 19.57 29.20 14.11
N GLU A 434 20.24 29.50 13.00
CA GLU A 434 21.09 30.69 12.83
C GLU A 434 20.29 32.00 12.77
N ARG A 435 19.00 31.95 12.41
CA ARG A 435 18.11 33.12 12.39
C ARG A 435 17.51 33.44 13.75
N GLN A 436 17.52 32.50 14.69
CA GLN A 436 16.96 32.70 16.01
C GLN A 436 17.95 33.47 16.90
N GLU A 437 17.51 34.59 17.45
CA GLU A 437 18.26 35.31 18.48
C GLU A 437 17.94 34.69 19.85
N TYR A 438 18.91 34.01 20.45
CA TYR A 438 18.78 33.44 21.79
C TYR A 438 20.11 33.51 22.54
N ASP A 439 20.03 33.51 23.87
CA ASP A 439 21.20 33.50 24.75
C ASP A 439 21.77 32.07 24.88
N ASP A 440 22.90 31.81 24.24
CA ASP A 440 23.49 30.47 24.14
C ASP A 440 24.53 30.16 25.23
N GLN A 441 24.35 30.69 26.45
CA GLN A 441 25.27 30.44 27.57
C GLN A 441 25.48 28.95 27.89
N ALA A 442 24.49 28.10 27.57
CA ALA A 442 24.53 26.66 27.82
C ALA A 442 24.99 25.82 26.62
N GLY A 443 25.37 26.42 25.49
CA GLY A 443 25.79 25.69 24.28
C GLY A 443 24.68 24.83 23.67
N VAL A 444 23.42 25.27 23.78
CA VAL A 444 22.24 24.62 23.23
C VAL A 444 22.32 24.55 21.70
N GLY A 445 22.88 25.57 21.05
CA GLY A 445 23.07 25.56 19.59
C GLY A 445 23.91 24.39 19.13
N ASP A 446 25.04 24.15 19.80
CA ASP A 446 25.93 23.04 19.47
C ASP A 446 25.31 21.68 19.79
N LEU A 447 24.53 21.58 20.88
CA LEU A 447 23.77 20.36 21.19
C LEU A 447 22.73 20.04 20.09
N ILE A 448 22.03 21.05 19.57
CA ILE A 448 21.06 20.87 18.48
C ILE A 448 21.77 20.43 17.20
N ARG A 449 22.88 21.10 16.84
CA ARG A 449 23.70 20.71 15.67
C ARG A 449 24.18 19.27 15.80
N GLN A 450 24.72 18.90 16.96
CA GLN A 450 25.19 17.54 17.22
C GLN A 450 24.08 16.50 17.04
N ARG A 451 22.86 16.77 17.49
CA ARG A 451 21.70 15.87 17.30
C ARG A 451 21.28 15.77 15.82
N LEU A 452 21.29 16.87 15.09
CA LEU A 452 20.98 16.89 13.66
C LEU A 452 22.04 16.12 12.85
N ASP A 453 23.31 16.31 13.19
CA ASP A 453 24.43 15.63 12.56
C ASP A 453 24.39 14.13 12.85
N GLN A 454 24.15 13.71 14.10
CA GLN A 454 23.96 12.30 14.45
C GLN A 454 22.83 11.66 13.63
N ARG A 455 21.70 12.35 13.45
CA ARG A 455 20.58 11.86 12.62
C ARG A 455 20.98 11.73 11.14
N ASN A 456 21.72 12.70 10.60
CA ASN A 456 22.18 12.66 9.22
C ASN A 456 23.21 11.55 9.00
N PHE A 457 24.22 11.44 9.87
CA PHE A 457 25.24 10.39 9.81
C PHE A 457 24.59 9.01 9.87
N ALA A 458 23.64 8.79 10.79
CA ALA A 458 22.91 7.54 10.88
C ALA A 458 22.07 7.22 9.62
N ALA A 459 21.68 8.22 8.83
CA ALA A 459 21.00 8.00 7.54
C ALA A 459 21.98 7.65 6.42
N TRP A 460 23.17 8.27 6.40
CA TRP A 460 24.23 8.02 5.42
C TRP A 460 24.99 6.72 5.66
N GLU A 461 25.22 6.32 6.92
CA GLU A 461 25.85 5.05 7.29
C GLU A 461 25.08 3.83 6.74
N ARG A 462 23.76 3.95 6.51
CA ARG A 462 22.92 2.89 5.93
C ARG A 462 23.28 2.56 4.48
N LEU A 463 24.00 3.46 3.80
CA LEU A 463 24.38 3.33 2.39
C LEU A 463 25.75 2.67 2.20
N GLY A 464 26.45 2.37 3.30
CA GLY A 464 27.71 1.66 3.26
C GLY A 464 28.41 1.64 4.60
N THR A 465 28.65 0.43 5.11
CA THR A 465 29.60 0.13 6.18
C THR A 465 30.59 -0.88 5.62
N THR A 466 31.85 -0.86 6.07
CA THR A 466 32.79 -1.95 5.81
C THR A 466 32.16 -3.26 6.32
N ALA A 467 32.20 -4.32 5.52
CA ALA A 467 31.47 -5.57 5.78
C ALA A 467 31.81 -6.22 7.14
N ASP A 468 32.98 -5.87 7.72
CA ASP A 468 33.52 -6.48 8.93
C ASP A 468 33.52 -5.56 10.18
N GLN A 469 32.87 -4.37 10.13
CA GLN A 469 32.82 -3.46 11.27
C GLN A 469 31.39 -3.05 11.65
N GLU A 470 31.09 -3.10 12.95
CA GLU A 470 29.83 -2.58 13.51
C GLU A 470 29.81 -1.05 13.32
N SER A 471 28.80 -0.52 12.61
CA SER A 471 28.67 0.93 12.40
C SER A 471 28.47 1.68 13.72
N PRO A 472 28.88 2.96 13.80
CA PRO A 472 28.57 3.81 14.94
C PRO A 472 27.07 3.80 15.32
N ALA A 473 26.17 3.80 14.34
CA ALA A 473 24.73 3.66 14.58
C ALA A 473 24.34 2.30 15.19
N ALA A 474 24.95 1.19 14.75
CA ALA A 474 24.73 -0.14 15.33
C ALA A 474 25.24 -0.23 16.78
N VAL A 475 26.45 0.27 17.03
CA VAL A 475 27.02 0.36 18.38
C VAL A 475 26.12 1.18 19.30
N TYR A 476 25.67 2.36 18.82
CA TYR A 476 24.78 3.23 19.57
C TYR A 476 23.45 2.53 19.90
N TYR A 477 22.81 1.89 18.91
CA TYR A 477 21.58 1.12 19.11
C TYR A 477 21.76 0.04 20.18
N ARG A 478 22.78 -0.83 20.04
CA ARG A 478 23.02 -1.95 20.97
C ARG A 478 23.25 -1.47 22.40
N ILE A 479 24.06 -0.42 22.58
CA ILE A 479 24.36 0.14 23.90
C ILE A 479 23.12 0.81 24.49
N ARG A 480 22.42 1.66 23.72
CA ARG A 480 21.26 2.40 24.22
C ARG A 480 20.10 1.46 24.57
N MET A 481 19.87 0.41 23.79
CA MET A 481 18.88 -0.61 24.11
C MET A 481 19.18 -1.33 25.43
N ALA A 482 20.45 -1.65 25.70
CA ALA A 482 20.85 -2.23 26.98
C ALA A 482 20.61 -1.25 28.16
N MET A 483 20.84 0.05 27.94
CA MET A 483 20.57 1.09 28.93
C MET A 483 19.08 1.24 29.22
N ILE A 484 18.23 1.33 28.19
CA ILE A 484 16.77 1.41 28.33
C ILE A 484 16.23 0.21 29.12
N ALA A 485 16.73 -1.01 28.83
CA ALA A 485 16.36 -2.20 29.57
C ALA A 485 16.78 -2.15 31.06
N ALA A 486 17.90 -1.49 31.39
CA ALA A 486 18.32 -1.26 32.77
C ALA A 486 17.46 -0.20 33.47
N GLU A 487 17.18 0.93 32.80
CA GLU A 487 16.30 2.01 33.28
C GLU A 487 14.90 1.46 33.59
N ARG A 488 14.32 0.69 32.66
CA ARG A 488 13.01 0.03 32.81
C ARG A 488 12.98 -0.91 34.01
N ARG A 489 14.01 -1.76 34.19
CA ARG A 489 14.11 -2.65 35.36
C ARG A 489 14.08 -1.85 36.67
N ARG A 490 14.85 -0.76 36.74
CA ARG A 490 14.89 0.10 37.93
C ARG A 490 13.53 0.77 38.21
N ILE A 491 12.84 1.26 37.19
CA ILE A 491 11.49 1.84 37.33
C ILE A 491 10.50 0.79 37.87
N LEU A 492 10.56 -0.44 37.36
CA LEU A 492 9.70 -1.53 37.82
C LEU A 492 9.99 -1.96 39.26
N GLU A 493 11.23 -1.85 39.73
CA GLU A 493 11.56 -2.03 41.15
C GLU A 493 10.96 -0.93 42.02
N ILE A 494 11.06 0.33 41.60
CA ILE A 494 10.46 1.48 42.30
C ILE A 494 8.93 1.29 42.35
N ARG A 495 8.30 0.82 41.27
CA ARG A 495 6.87 0.50 41.25
C ARG A 495 6.46 -0.48 42.35
N ARG A 496 7.28 -1.50 42.63
CA ARG A 496 7.01 -2.48 43.70
C ARG A 496 7.04 -1.86 45.09
N SER A 497 7.76 -0.76 45.29
CA SER A 497 7.82 -0.07 46.58
C SER A 497 6.55 0.73 46.91
N GLY A 498 5.70 1.03 45.93
CA GLY A 498 4.49 1.84 46.12
C GLY A 498 4.73 3.31 46.49
N THR A 499 5.98 3.78 46.44
CA THR A 499 6.37 5.14 46.88
C THR A 499 6.08 6.24 45.85
N VAL A 500 5.89 5.87 44.58
CA VAL A 500 5.62 6.79 43.47
C VAL A 500 4.24 6.48 42.89
N ALA A 501 3.47 7.53 42.60
CA ALA A 501 2.16 7.39 41.98
C ALA A 501 2.25 6.63 40.65
N SER A 502 1.27 5.76 40.40
CA SER A 502 1.30 4.89 39.21
C SER A 502 1.25 5.67 37.90
N GLU A 503 0.61 6.84 37.88
CA GLU A 503 0.56 7.73 36.71
C GLU A 503 1.96 8.25 36.33
N VAL A 504 2.76 8.69 37.31
CA VAL A 504 4.14 9.15 37.08
C VAL A 504 5.02 8.01 36.56
N ILE A 505 4.84 6.81 37.10
CA ILE A 505 5.57 5.62 36.61
C ILE A 505 5.19 5.32 35.16
N ALA A 506 3.91 5.39 34.81
CA ALA A 506 3.43 5.17 33.46
C ALA A 506 3.97 6.23 32.48
N GLU A 507 4.04 7.49 32.89
CA GLU A 507 4.60 8.58 32.09
C GLU A 507 6.09 8.37 31.81
N VAL A 508 6.89 7.99 32.82
CA VAL A 508 8.33 7.71 32.64
C VAL A 508 8.55 6.48 31.75
N LEU A 509 7.76 5.43 31.91
CA LEU A 509 7.82 4.27 31.01
C LEU A 509 7.46 4.66 29.58
N SER A 510 6.41 5.49 29.39
CA SER A 510 6.02 5.97 28.07
C SER A 510 7.12 6.77 27.37
N MET A 511 7.93 7.54 28.11
CA MET A 511 9.08 8.25 27.53
C MET A 511 10.15 7.28 27.02
N LEU A 512 10.46 6.23 27.78
CA LEU A 512 11.39 5.17 27.36
C LEU A 512 10.85 4.39 26.16
N ASP A 513 9.55 4.11 26.13
CA ASP A 513 8.91 3.37 25.04
C ASP A 513 8.92 4.17 23.73
N VAL A 514 8.81 5.50 23.79
CA VAL A 514 8.98 6.38 22.61
C VAL A 514 10.42 6.32 22.09
N GLU A 515 11.41 6.37 22.97
CA GLU A 515 12.82 6.30 22.58
C GLU A 515 13.19 4.93 21.99
N GLU A 516 12.79 3.83 22.64
CA GLU A 516 12.93 2.46 22.12
C GLU A 516 12.28 2.33 20.73
N SER A 517 11.05 2.82 20.56
CA SER A 517 10.37 2.78 19.27
C SER A 517 11.11 3.56 18.17
N MET A 518 11.74 4.69 18.50
CA MET A 518 12.55 5.44 17.53
C MET A 518 13.81 4.66 17.12
N LEU A 519 14.45 3.96 18.06
CA LEU A 519 15.65 3.16 17.82
C LEU A 519 15.33 1.90 17.01
N ASP A 520 14.29 1.17 17.37
CA ASP A 520 13.85 -0.06 16.69
C ASP A 520 13.47 0.20 15.23
N ASN A 521 12.68 1.25 14.97
CA ASN A 521 12.31 1.63 13.61
C ASN A 521 13.55 1.95 12.75
N ALA A 522 14.55 2.64 13.33
CA ALA A 522 15.78 2.96 12.63
C ALA A 522 16.66 1.72 12.35
N HIS A 523 16.66 0.75 13.26
CA HIS A 523 17.43 -0.50 13.11
C HIS A 523 16.82 -1.44 12.08
N GLN A 524 15.50 -1.68 12.14
CA GLN A 524 14.81 -2.56 11.20
C GLN A 524 14.98 -2.09 9.75
N GLU A 525 14.85 -0.79 9.48
CA GLU A 525 15.09 -0.23 8.14
C GLU A 525 16.52 -0.47 7.65
N ARG A 526 17.52 -0.46 8.55
CA ARG A 526 18.92 -0.73 8.19
C ARG A 526 19.13 -2.21 7.88
N ASP A 527 18.60 -3.11 8.71
CA ASP A 527 18.72 -4.55 8.49
C ASP A 527 18.14 -4.93 7.12
N GLU A 528 17.00 -4.35 6.74
CA GLU A 528 16.38 -4.55 5.41
C GLU A 528 17.30 -4.09 4.26
N ALA A 529 17.93 -2.92 4.40
CA ALA A 529 18.86 -2.38 3.41
C ALA A 529 20.17 -3.18 3.31
N GLU A 530 20.74 -3.59 4.45
CA GLU A 530 21.93 -4.44 4.51
C GLU A 530 21.66 -5.85 3.97
N ASP A 531 20.55 -6.48 4.33
CA ASP A 531 20.17 -7.78 3.80
C ASP A 531 20.00 -7.72 2.28
N TYR A 532 19.39 -6.65 1.78
CA TYR A 532 19.27 -6.43 0.34
C TYR A 532 20.65 -6.24 -0.31
N ALA A 533 21.51 -5.41 0.26
CA ALA A 533 22.87 -5.19 -0.25
C ALA A 533 23.70 -6.49 -0.24
N ARG A 534 23.66 -7.28 0.85
CA ARG A 534 24.31 -8.59 0.96
C ARG A 534 23.77 -9.59 -0.09
N ARG A 535 22.45 -9.63 -0.30
CA ARG A 535 21.82 -10.49 -1.34
C ARG A 535 22.21 -10.06 -2.75
N ARG A 536 22.26 -8.76 -3.01
CA ARG A 536 22.75 -8.19 -4.27
C ARG A 536 24.20 -8.57 -4.51
N TRP A 537 25.04 -8.53 -3.48
CA TRP A 537 26.46 -8.90 -3.56
C TRP A 537 26.69 -10.42 -3.76
N THR A 538 25.80 -11.27 -3.25
CA THR A 538 25.91 -12.74 -3.39
C THR A 538 25.36 -13.27 -4.72
N LEU A 539 24.56 -12.49 -5.45
CA LEU A 539 23.91 -12.94 -6.68
C LEU A 539 24.76 -12.85 -7.95
N GLY A 540 26.00 -12.36 -7.87
CA GLY A 540 27.01 -12.54 -8.93
C GLY A 540 26.48 -12.25 -10.34
N GLU A 541 25.78 -11.13 -10.52
CA GLU A 541 25.49 -10.67 -11.87
C GLU A 541 26.81 -10.21 -12.49
N THR A 542 27.43 -11.11 -13.27
CA THR A 542 28.65 -10.81 -14.01
C THR A 542 28.32 -9.78 -15.08
N CYS A 543 28.75 -8.54 -14.83
CA CYS A 543 28.82 -7.51 -15.84
C CYS A 543 30.00 -7.78 -16.78
N ASP A 544 29.80 -7.68 -18.10
CA ASP A 544 30.89 -7.82 -19.08
C ASP A 544 32.05 -6.84 -18.82
N ASP A 545 31.75 -5.65 -18.30
CA ASP A 545 32.79 -4.67 -17.92
C ASP A 545 33.59 -5.15 -16.71
N LEU A 546 32.96 -5.77 -15.70
CA LEU A 546 33.69 -6.37 -14.57
C LEU A 546 34.55 -7.57 -15.01
N GLY A 547 34.18 -8.26 -16.09
CA GLY A 547 35.03 -9.25 -16.74
C GLY A 547 36.22 -8.64 -17.50
N ARG A 548 36.05 -7.46 -18.10
CA ARG A 548 37.08 -6.76 -18.89
C ARG A 548 38.15 -6.08 -18.03
N TYR A 549 37.81 -5.62 -16.82
CA TYR A 549 38.73 -4.94 -15.92
C TYR A 549 39.01 -5.78 -14.66
N PRO A 550 39.97 -6.73 -14.69
CA PRO A 550 40.32 -7.57 -13.53
C PRO A 550 40.88 -6.75 -12.36
N VAL A 551 40.85 -7.32 -11.16
CA VAL A 551 41.47 -6.72 -9.96
C VAL A 551 42.94 -6.42 -10.23
N VAL A 552 43.37 -5.22 -9.87
CA VAL A 552 44.76 -4.79 -9.93
C VAL A 552 45.28 -4.63 -8.51
N ASP A 553 46.37 -5.33 -8.20
CA ASP A 553 47.13 -5.11 -6.97
C ASP A 553 47.80 -3.73 -7.06
N ALA A 554 47.20 -2.75 -6.41
CA ALA A 554 47.70 -1.39 -6.36
C ALA A 554 48.06 -1.01 -4.92
N GLU A 555 49.10 -0.19 -4.76
CA GLU A 555 49.41 0.38 -3.44
C GLU A 555 48.19 1.17 -2.91
N PRO A 556 47.92 1.09 -1.59
CA PRO A 556 46.80 1.78 -0.97
C PRO A 556 46.83 3.27 -1.30
N ALA A 557 45.70 3.78 -1.77
CA ALA A 557 45.55 5.20 -1.99
C ALA A 557 45.53 5.91 -0.64
N THR A 558 46.23 7.03 -0.51
CA THR A 558 46.32 7.75 0.77
C THR A 558 45.36 8.94 0.86
N TYR A 559 44.88 9.47 -0.27
CA TYR A 559 43.97 10.61 -0.29
C TYR A 559 43.20 10.77 -1.61
N CYS A 560 42.09 11.52 -1.57
CA CYS A 560 41.44 12.08 -2.75
C CYS A 560 41.87 13.55 -2.92
N GLN A 561 42.61 13.86 -4.00
CA GLN A 561 43.12 15.22 -4.24
C GLN A 561 41.99 16.25 -4.35
N ALA A 562 40.91 15.91 -5.04
CA ALA A 562 39.76 16.80 -5.20
C ALA A 562 39.07 17.12 -3.86
N CYS A 563 39.00 16.15 -2.94
CA CYS A 563 38.52 16.43 -1.58
C CYS A 563 39.45 17.39 -0.82
N LEU A 564 40.78 17.23 -0.96
CA LEU A 564 41.75 18.11 -0.32
C LEU A 564 41.65 19.54 -0.86
N ASP A 565 41.56 19.70 -2.18
CA ASP A 565 41.46 21.00 -2.85
C ASP A 565 40.18 21.74 -2.44
N GLU A 566 39.11 21.00 -2.19
CA GLU A 566 37.81 21.54 -1.74
C GLU A 566 37.71 21.67 -0.20
N GLY A 567 38.73 21.26 0.55
CA GLY A 567 38.72 21.29 2.02
C GLY A 567 37.70 20.33 2.67
N THR A 568 37.35 19.23 1.99
CA THR A 568 36.38 18.25 2.44
C THR A 568 37.04 16.93 2.88
N ARG A 569 36.28 16.07 3.57
CA ARG A 569 36.73 14.73 3.99
C ARG A 569 36.11 13.66 3.10
N TRP A 570 36.77 12.52 2.97
CA TRP A 570 36.25 11.32 2.30
C TRP A 570 35.99 10.20 3.30
N VAL A 571 35.14 9.25 2.90
CA VAL A 571 34.82 8.04 3.66
C VAL A 571 35.73 6.89 3.25
N ALA A 572 35.81 6.60 1.96
CA ALA A 572 36.67 5.58 1.37
C ALA A 572 37.15 6.04 -0.01
N LEU A 573 38.21 5.44 -0.52
CA LEU A 573 38.80 5.75 -1.81
C LEU A 573 38.51 4.65 -2.84
N ARG A 574 38.32 5.10 -4.08
CA ARG A 574 38.13 4.22 -5.24
C ARG A 574 39.16 4.57 -6.31
N ARG A 575 39.64 3.55 -7.00
CA ARG A 575 40.57 3.66 -8.12
C ARG A 575 39.88 3.28 -9.42
N CYS A 576 39.96 4.15 -10.42
CA CYS A 576 39.53 3.81 -11.78
C CYS A 576 40.43 2.75 -12.38
N LEU A 577 39.86 1.63 -12.85
CA LEU A 577 40.64 0.57 -13.49
C LEU A 577 41.02 0.87 -14.93
N GLU A 578 40.44 1.91 -15.53
CA GLU A 578 40.77 2.33 -16.89
C GLU A 578 41.89 3.38 -16.92
N CYS A 579 41.86 4.37 -16.02
CA CYS A 579 42.80 5.50 -16.03
C CYS A 579 43.55 5.73 -14.71
N GLY A 580 43.31 4.92 -13.68
CA GLY A 580 44.01 5.00 -12.40
C GLY A 580 43.57 6.14 -11.47
N ASN A 581 42.56 6.93 -11.86
CA ASN A 581 42.09 8.08 -11.05
C ASN A 581 41.66 7.64 -9.64
N LEU A 582 42.11 8.37 -8.61
CA LEU A 582 41.80 8.13 -7.21
C LEU A 582 40.78 9.15 -6.72
N ALA A 583 39.60 8.67 -6.35
CA ALA A 583 38.48 9.53 -6.03
C ALA A 583 37.75 9.04 -4.78
N CYS A 584 37.12 9.98 -4.07
CA CYS A 584 36.28 9.63 -2.94
C CYS A 584 35.05 8.84 -3.40
N CYS A 585 34.69 7.81 -2.63
CA CYS A 585 33.56 6.94 -2.94
C CYS A 585 32.22 7.69 -2.94
N ASP A 586 31.16 7.04 -3.41
CA ASP A 586 29.83 7.67 -3.51
C ASP A 586 29.18 7.95 -2.15
N SER A 587 29.68 7.33 -1.09
CA SER A 587 29.31 7.64 0.30
C SER A 587 30.03 8.86 0.85
N SER A 588 31.03 9.39 0.12
CA SER A 588 31.72 10.62 0.49
C SER A 588 30.93 11.85 0.03
N PRO A 589 30.97 12.99 0.76
CA PRO A 589 30.13 14.17 0.49
C PRO A 589 30.21 14.73 -0.94
N ARG A 590 31.32 14.50 -1.64
CA ARG A 590 31.62 15.08 -2.96
C ARG A 590 31.54 14.08 -4.12
N GLN A 591 31.46 12.77 -3.83
CA GLN A 591 31.23 11.70 -4.81
C GLN A 591 32.12 11.81 -6.06
N HIS A 592 33.40 12.12 -5.88
CA HIS A 592 34.31 12.37 -7.00
C HIS A 592 34.46 11.15 -7.92
N ALA A 593 34.24 9.93 -7.41
CA ALA A 593 34.24 8.72 -8.24
C ALA A 593 33.05 8.71 -9.23
N THR A 594 31.85 9.08 -8.79
CA THR A 594 30.68 9.27 -9.67
C THR A 594 30.90 10.43 -10.64
N ALA A 595 31.45 11.55 -10.19
CA ALA A 595 31.75 12.69 -11.06
C ALA A 595 32.72 12.30 -12.18
N HIS A 596 33.79 11.60 -11.82
CA HIS A 596 34.76 11.05 -12.77
C HIS A 596 34.12 10.11 -13.78
N PHE A 597 33.23 9.21 -13.37
CA PHE A 597 32.47 8.36 -14.31
C PHE A 597 31.63 9.21 -15.29
N ARG A 598 30.90 10.22 -14.79
CA ARG A 598 30.06 11.06 -15.66
C ARG A 598 30.88 11.79 -16.72
N GLU A 599 32.09 12.23 -16.37
CA GLU A 599 32.98 12.95 -17.26
C GLU A 599 33.70 12.05 -18.27
N THR A 600 34.16 10.87 -17.83
CA THR A 600 35.05 10.00 -18.62
C THR A 600 34.35 8.79 -19.22
N GLN A 601 33.18 8.42 -18.70
CA GLN A 601 32.46 7.19 -19.00
C GLN A 601 33.26 5.91 -18.69
N HIS A 602 34.31 5.98 -17.86
CA HIS A 602 35.08 4.81 -17.44
C HIS A 602 34.24 3.93 -16.50
N PRO A 603 33.88 2.71 -16.91
CA PRO A 603 32.81 1.99 -16.27
C PRO A 603 33.19 1.41 -14.91
N VAL A 604 34.46 1.01 -14.69
CA VAL A 604 34.85 0.22 -13.51
C VAL A 604 35.80 0.96 -12.58
N MET A 605 35.46 0.99 -11.29
CA MET A 605 36.37 1.40 -10.21
C MET A 605 36.57 0.27 -9.21
N GLN A 606 37.79 0.06 -8.75
CA GLN A 606 38.12 -0.85 -7.64
C GLN A 606 38.15 -0.08 -6.32
N SER A 607 37.91 -0.77 -5.20
CA SER A 607 38.32 -0.24 -3.90
C SER A 607 39.82 0.05 -3.88
N ALA A 608 40.19 1.17 -3.26
CA ALA A 608 41.60 1.50 -3.02
C ALA A 608 42.00 1.32 -1.54
N GLU A 609 41.14 0.66 -0.75
CA GLU A 609 41.37 0.38 0.66
C GLU A 609 42.23 -0.88 0.86
N PRO A 610 43.06 -0.94 1.92
CA PRO A 610 43.91 -2.11 2.19
C PRO A 610 43.10 -3.39 2.43
N GLY A 611 43.37 -4.45 1.65
CA GLY A 611 42.75 -5.76 1.82
C GLY A 611 41.38 -5.91 1.15
N GLU A 612 40.93 -4.91 0.39
CA GLU A 612 39.70 -4.98 -0.40
C GLU A 612 40.01 -5.19 -1.89
N ASP A 613 39.39 -6.19 -2.50
CA ASP A 613 39.58 -6.57 -3.91
C ASP A 613 38.31 -6.39 -4.77
N TRP A 614 37.25 -5.82 -4.20
CA TRP A 614 35.99 -5.62 -4.90
C TRP A 614 36.05 -4.45 -5.90
N ARG A 615 35.27 -4.58 -6.98
CA ARG A 615 35.16 -3.62 -8.09
C ARG A 615 33.71 -3.27 -8.37
N TRP A 616 33.45 -2.05 -8.78
CA TRP A 616 32.13 -1.51 -9.08
C TRP A 616 32.05 -1.02 -10.53
N CYS A 617 31.06 -1.49 -11.28
CA CYS A 617 30.70 -0.99 -12.59
C CYS A 617 29.57 0.04 -12.49
N TYR A 618 29.86 1.29 -12.84
CA TYR A 618 28.88 2.39 -12.86
C TYR A 618 27.86 2.28 -13.99
N LEU A 619 28.18 1.59 -15.08
CA LEU A 619 27.27 1.46 -16.21
C LEU A 619 26.09 0.52 -15.89
N HIS A 620 26.38 -0.53 -15.13
CA HIS A 620 25.42 -1.57 -14.78
C HIS A 620 25.02 -1.54 -13.30
N HIS A 621 25.66 -0.69 -12.49
CA HIS A 621 25.50 -0.62 -11.04
C HIS A 621 25.76 -1.98 -10.36
N LEU A 622 26.81 -2.68 -10.78
CA LEU A 622 27.16 -4.02 -10.34
C LEU A 622 28.51 -4.04 -9.63
N THR A 623 28.64 -4.86 -8.59
CA THR A 623 29.90 -5.10 -7.87
C THR A 623 30.40 -6.52 -8.15
N ALA A 624 31.71 -6.73 -8.26
CA ALA A 624 32.34 -8.06 -8.41
C ALA A 624 33.67 -8.19 -7.68
#